data_AF-A0A1C7NXT9-F1
#
_entry.id   AF-A0A1C7NXT9-F1
#
_cell.length_a   1.000
_cell.length_b   1.000
_cell.length_c   1.000
_cell.angle_alpha   90.00
_cell.angle_beta   90.00
_cell.angle_gamma   90.00
#
_symmetry.space_group_name_H-M   'P 1'
#
loop_
_entity.id
_entity.type
_entity.pdbx_description
1 polymer ?
#
loop_
_entity_poly.entity_id
_entity_poly.type
_entity_poly.pdbx_seq_one_letter_code
_entity_poly.pdbx_strand_id
1 'polypeptide(L)'
;MLNFRKTDQAPLVSLNNAGVRRNGRWLVRGVEFSISRGEIVTLIGPNGSGKSTTAKAAIGVFKPDEGWVEKLPGLKVGYVPQKLAIDWTLPLTVERLMTLTGPLKGREVEEALHSTGIAHLARAEVQHLSGGEFQRALLARAIARKPDLLVLDEPVQGVDFSGEIALYDLIKSIRNRTGCGILLISHDLHVVMAETDTVICLNGHVCCRGTPQMVSQSPEYLKLFGSRAAQTLAVYSHDHDHTHLPDGRVRHADGSITQYCHPDDGHHHGDHDHDHDHAHDHAGHVHGPDCGCGHKSRLQGFDKQGSDTKETRRV
;
A
#
# COMPACT_ATOMS: atom_id res chain seq x y z
N MET A 1 -26.78 19.29 0.46
CA MET A 1 -25.67 20.22 0.75
C MET A 1 -24.78 19.57 1.80
N LEU A 2 -23.62 19.06 1.41
CA LEU A 2 -22.70 18.38 2.32
C LEU A 2 -21.87 19.44 3.05
N ASN A 3 -21.98 19.48 4.39
CA ASN A 3 -21.25 20.41 5.23
C ASN A 3 -19.80 19.94 5.38
N PHE A 4 -18.89 20.67 4.73
CA PHE A 4 -17.45 20.50 4.86
C PHE A 4 -17.00 21.03 6.22
N ARG A 5 -16.11 20.30 6.90
CA ARG A 5 -15.20 20.95 7.85
C ARG A 5 -14.32 21.91 7.04
N LYS A 6 -14.71 23.18 6.97
CA LYS A 6 -13.80 24.26 6.58
C LYS A 6 -12.69 24.28 7.62
N THR A 7 -11.55 23.70 7.29
CA THR A 7 -10.30 24.06 7.94
C THR A 7 -10.08 25.53 7.61
N ASP A 8 -10.04 26.41 8.61
CA ASP A 8 -9.91 27.87 8.46
C ASP A 8 -8.51 28.30 7.98
N GLN A 9 -7.75 27.36 7.40
CA GLN A 9 -6.40 27.53 6.91
C GLN A 9 -6.36 27.39 5.39
N ALA A 10 -5.61 28.28 4.73
CA ALA A 10 -5.42 28.21 3.30
C ALA A 10 -4.78 26.86 2.89
N PRO A 11 -5.29 26.20 1.83
CA PRO A 11 -4.76 24.93 1.38
C PRO A 11 -3.31 25.09 0.88
N LEU A 12 -2.49 24.05 1.10
CA LEU A 12 -1.12 23.98 0.58
C LEU A 12 -1.11 23.87 -0.94
N VAL A 13 -2.03 23.05 -1.47
CA VAL A 13 -2.22 22.80 -2.90
C VAL A 13 -3.70 22.63 -3.16
N SER A 14 -4.20 23.22 -4.24
CA SER A 14 -5.56 23.04 -4.75
C SER A 14 -5.54 22.77 -6.25
N LEU A 15 -6.25 21.73 -6.68
CA LEU A 15 -6.49 21.39 -8.07
C LEU A 15 -7.94 21.72 -8.38
N ASN A 16 -8.17 22.47 -9.47
CA ASN A 16 -9.49 22.86 -9.92
C ASN A 16 -9.68 22.40 -11.36
N ASN A 17 -10.60 21.44 -11.56
CA ASN A 17 -10.90 20.82 -12.85
C ASN A 17 -9.64 20.40 -13.64
N ALA A 18 -8.62 19.92 -12.94
CA ALA A 18 -7.31 19.67 -13.53
C ALA A 18 -7.34 18.43 -14.44
N GLY A 19 -6.81 18.56 -15.65
CA GLY A 19 -6.68 17.47 -16.62
C GLY A 19 -5.27 17.39 -17.20
N VAL A 20 -4.78 16.18 -17.46
CA VAL A 20 -3.47 15.92 -18.06
C VAL A 20 -3.63 14.98 -19.24
N ARG A 21 -3.18 15.42 -20.42
CA ARG A 21 -3.25 14.70 -21.69
C ARG A 21 -1.86 14.41 -22.24
N ARG A 22 -1.56 13.17 -22.61
CA ARG A 22 -0.27 12.78 -23.22
C ARG A 22 -0.52 11.86 -24.41
N ASN A 23 0.23 12.06 -25.49
CA ASN A 23 0.13 11.26 -26.72
C ASN A 23 -1.33 11.10 -27.22
N GLY A 24 -2.11 12.17 -27.18
CA GLY A 24 -3.51 12.18 -27.61
C GLY A 24 -4.52 11.50 -26.66
N ARG A 25 -4.08 10.96 -25.52
CA ARG A 25 -4.94 10.29 -24.53
C ARG A 25 -5.00 11.07 -23.22
N TRP A 26 -6.19 11.15 -22.63
CA TRP A 26 -6.37 11.66 -21.28
C TRP A 26 -5.81 10.65 -20.29
N LEU A 27 -4.84 11.09 -19.48
CA LEU A 27 -4.35 10.30 -18.35
C LEU A 27 -5.23 10.52 -17.14
N VAL A 28 -5.64 11.77 -16.91
CA VAL A 28 -6.65 12.19 -15.94
C VAL A 28 -7.40 13.41 -16.46
N ARG A 29 -8.66 13.60 -16.08
CA ARG A 29 -9.47 14.75 -16.45
C ARG A 29 -10.46 15.11 -15.34
N GLY A 30 -10.69 16.40 -15.13
CA GLY A 30 -11.69 16.88 -14.16
C GLY A 30 -11.34 16.57 -12.71
N VAL A 31 -10.06 16.60 -12.35
CA VAL A 31 -9.63 16.33 -10.98
C VAL A 31 -9.74 17.58 -10.12
N GLU A 32 -10.51 17.49 -9.04
CA GLU A 32 -10.74 18.59 -8.10
C GLU A 32 -10.57 18.14 -6.64
N PHE A 33 -9.55 18.68 -5.97
CA PHE A 33 -9.34 18.51 -4.54
C PHE A 33 -8.30 19.52 -4.01
N SER A 34 -8.24 19.63 -2.69
CA SER A 34 -7.27 20.45 -1.97
C SER A 34 -6.60 19.63 -0.88
N ILE A 35 -5.39 20.02 -0.49
CA ILE A 35 -4.65 19.43 0.63
C ILE A 35 -4.31 20.55 1.62
N SER A 36 -4.69 20.36 2.88
CA SER A 36 -4.40 21.31 3.96
C SER A 36 -3.17 20.87 4.77
N ARG A 37 -2.64 21.77 5.61
CA ARG A 37 -1.61 21.37 6.60
C ARG A 37 -2.20 20.38 7.61
N GLY A 38 -1.41 19.38 7.99
CA GLY A 38 -1.81 18.34 8.94
C GLY A 38 -2.87 17.34 8.41
N GLU A 39 -3.29 17.48 7.15
CA GLU A 39 -4.24 16.57 6.50
C GLU A 39 -3.49 15.48 5.73
N ILE A 40 -3.93 14.22 5.87
CA ILE A 40 -3.58 13.13 4.97
C ILE A 40 -4.71 12.94 3.98
N VAL A 41 -4.40 13.20 2.71
CA VAL A 41 -5.27 12.93 1.57
C VAL A 41 -4.72 11.72 0.84
N THR A 42 -5.54 10.68 0.66
CA THR A 42 -5.13 9.46 -0.05
C THR A 42 -5.82 9.30 -1.39
N LEU A 43 -5.05 9.16 -2.46
CA LEU A 43 -5.51 8.80 -3.79
C LEU A 43 -5.53 7.27 -3.92
N ILE A 44 -6.71 6.71 -4.12
CA ILE A 44 -6.90 5.28 -4.38
C ILE A 44 -7.45 5.03 -5.78
N GLY A 45 -7.18 3.85 -6.33
CA GLY A 45 -7.66 3.48 -7.66
C GLY A 45 -6.82 2.37 -8.29
N PRO A 46 -7.34 1.72 -9.34
CA PRO A 46 -6.62 0.66 -10.04
C PRO A 46 -5.32 1.17 -10.70
N ASN A 47 -4.48 0.25 -11.14
CA ASN A 47 -3.28 0.60 -11.90
C ASN A 47 -3.67 1.28 -13.21
N GLY A 48 -2.93 2.33 -13.57
CA GLY A 48 -3.23 3.14 -14.76
C GLY A 48 -4.37 4.13 -14.59
N SER A 49 -5.00 4.25 -13.41
CA SER A 49 -6.07 5.22 -13.20
C SER A 49 -5.63 6.68 -13.26
N GLY A 50 -4.33 6.93 -13.08
CA GLY A 50 -3.73 8.27 -13.16
C GLY A 50 -3.30 8.89 -11.84
N LYS A 51 -3.27 8.12 -10.73
CA LYS A 51 -2.88 8.60 -9.39
C LYS A 51 -1.54 9.34 -9.36
N SER A 52 -0.47 8.71 -9.86
CA SER A 52 0.86 9.33 -9.91
C SER A 52 0.91 10.53 -10.87
N THR A 53 0.07 10.55 -11.91
CA THR A 53 -0.07 11.71 -12.82
C THR A 53 -0.71 12.89 -12.09
N THR A 54 -1.79 12.64 -11.36
CA THR A 54 -2.45 13.63 -10.50
C THR A 54 -1.50 14.19 -9.45
N ALA A 55 -0.75 13.33 -8.77
CA ALA A 55 0.23 13.77 -7.78
C ALA A 55 1.35 14.62 -8.39
N LYS A 56 1.89 14.22 -9.54
CA LYS A 56 2.87 15.02 -10.31
C LYS A 56 2.30 16.34 -10.77
N ALA A 57 1.03 16.40 -11.14
CA ALA A 57 0.35 17.65 -11.46
C ALA A 57 0.20 18.56 -10.22
N ALA A 58 -0.21 17.99 -9.08
CA ALA A 58 -0.36 18.71 -7.81
C ALA A 58 0.93 19.40 -7.36
N ILE A 59 2.09 18.76 -7.53
CA ILE A 59 3.40 19.34 -7.17
C ILE A 59 3.98 20.23 -8.26
N GLY A 60 3.36 20.29 -9.44
CA GLY A 60 3.77 21.12 -10.58
C GLY A 60 4.87 20.50 -11.46
N VAL A 61 5.12 19.19 -11.34
CA VAL A 61 5.98 18.43 -12.28
C VAL A 61 5.29 18.32 -13.65
N PHE A 62 3.96 18.16 -13.65
CA PHE A 62 3.16 18.22 -14.88
C PHE A 62 2.27 19.46 -14.87
N LYS A 63 2.37 20.27 -15.92
CA LYS A 63 1.39 21.33 -16.15
C LYS A 63 0.07 20.69 -16.60
N PRO A 64 -1.08 21.07 -16.00
CA PRO A 64 -2.37 20.64 -16.50
C PRO A 64 -2.63 21.22 -17.90
N ASP A 65 -3.24 20.40 -18.75
CA ASP A 65 -3.73 20.76 -20.07
C ASP A 65 -5.14 21.41 -20.00
N GLU A 66 -5.90 21.10 -18.94
CA GLU A 66 -7.20 21.69 -18.58
C GLU A 66 -7.23 22.04 -17.09
N GLY A 67 -7.96 23.09 -16.71
CA GLY A 67 -8.04 23.55 -15.33
C GLY A 67 -6.74 24.19 -14.83
N TRP A 68 -6.60 24.29 -13.50
CA TRP A 68 -5.40 24.86 -12.88
C TRP A 68 -5.03 24.18 -11.57
N VAL A 69 -3.75 24.34 -11.20
CA VAL A 69 -3.21 23.94 -9.90
C VAL A 69 -2.67 25.20 -9.23
N GLU A 70 -3.17 25.47 -8.03
CA GLU A 70 -2.71 26.55 -7.17
C GLU A 70 -1.90 25.96 -6.02
N LYS A 71 -0.76 26.57 -5.72
CA LYS A 71 0.15 26.14 -4.65
C LYS A 71 0.48 27.33 -3.77
N LEU A 72 0.65 27.09 -2.48
CA LEU A 72 1.14 28.11 -1.57
C LEU A 72 2.52 28.62 -2.04
N PRO A 73 2.77 29.93 -2.09
CA PRO A 73 4.08 30.46 -2.44
C PRO A 73 5.17 29.93 -1.49
N GLY A 74 6.29 29.46 -2.07
CA GLY A 74 7.40 28.91 -1.29
C GLY A 74 7.17 27.50 -0.72
N LEU A 75 6.11 26.80 -1.14
CA LEU A 75 5.79 25.43 -0.70
C LEU A 75 6.98 24.48 -0.87
N LYS A 76 7.43 23.88 0.23
CA LYS A 76 8.45 22.82 0.20
C LYS A 76 7.78 21.47 0.03
N VAL A 77 8.15 20.76 -1.03
CA VAL A 77 7.59 19.44 -1.35
C VAL A 77 8.65 18.35 -1.14
N GLY A 78 8.33 17.35 -0.34
CA GLY A 78 9.05 16.08 -0.29
C GLY A 78 8.33 15.06 -1.17
N TYR A 79 9.03 14.38 -2.07
CA TYR A 79 8.45 13.34 -2.92
C TYR A 79 9.19 12.02 -2.76
N VAL A 80 8.45 10.96 -2.44
CA VAL A 80 8.92 9.58 -2.40
C VAL A 80 8.31 8.85 -3.60
N PRO A 81 9.10 8.49 -4.62
CA PRO A 81 8.60 7.81 -5.80
C PRO A 81 8.34 6.32 -5.56
N GLN A 82 7.41 5.76 -6.33
CA GLN A 82 7.09 4.33 -6.33
C GLN A 82 8.31 3.45 -6.63
N LYS A 83 9.12 3.84 -7.62
CA LYS A 83 10.36 3.16 -7.96
C LYS A 83 11.45 4.19 -8.17
N LEU A 84 12.59 3.94 -7.54
CA LEU A 84 13.83 4.65 -7.82
C LEU A 84 14.76 3.68 -8.56
N ALA A 85 15.05 3.98 -9.82
CA ALA A 85 16.04 3.23 -10.58
C ALA A 85 17.43 3.64 -10.08
N ILE A 86 17.99 2.84 -9.18
CA ILE A 86 19.39 2.96 -8.76
C ILE A 86 20.16 1.90 -9.56
N ASP A 87 21.27 2.33 -10.16
CA ASP A 87 22.24 1.38 -10.69
C ASP A 87 22.92 0.67 -9.52
N TRP A 88 22.62 -0.61 -9.36
CA TRP A 88 23.11 -1.45 -8.26
C TRP A 88 24.62 -1.67 -8.29
N THR A 89 25.31 -1.28 -9.37
CA THR A 89 26.77 -1.32 -9.43
C THR A 89 27.43 -0.14 -8.71
N LEU A 90 26.67 0.90 -8.36
CA LEU A 90 27.19 2.08 -7.67
C LEU A 90 27.23 1.85 -6.15
N PRO A 91 28.40 1.96 -5.49
CA PRO A 91 28.49 1.88 -4.03
C PRO A 91 27.90 3.16 -3.41
N LEU A 92 26.58 3.15 -3.23
CA LEU A 92 25.82 4.27 -2.68
C LEU A 92 25.43 3.96 -1.23
N THR A 93 25.97 4.72 -0.28
CA THR A 93 25.57 4.62 1.13
C THR A 93 24.28 5.39 1.41
N VAL A 94 23.61 5.09 2.54
CA VAL A 94 22.42 5.83 2.98
C VAL A 94 22.74 7.31 3.22
N GLU A 95 23.83 7.65 3.90
CA GLU A 95 24.27 9.05 4.05
C GLU A 95 24.44 9.76 2.69
N ARG A 96 24.99 9.05 1.71
CA ARG A 96 25.16 9.62 0.36
C ARG A 96 23.82 9.80 -0.34
N LEU A 97 22.91 8.82 -0.24
CA LEU A 97 21.54 8.90 -0.75
C LEU A 97 20.81 10.14 -0.23
N MET A 98 21.00 10.50 1.05
CA MET A 98 20.38 11.66 1.69
C MET A 98 20.82 12.99 1.05
N THR A 99 22.06 13.07 0.59
CA THR A 99 22.68 14.31 0.07
C THR A 99 22.63 14.44 -1.46
N LEU A 100 22.11 13.43 -2.19
CA LEU A 100 22.09 13.43 -3.66
C LEU A 100 21.31 14.60 -4.28
N THR A 101 20.21 15.01 -3.68
CA THR A 101 19.31 16.05 -4.25
C THR A 101 19.61 17.46 -3.72
N GLY A 102 20.71 17.63 -2.97
CA GLY A 102 21.16 18.89 -2.41
C GLY A 102 21.77 18.74 -1.02
N PRO A 103 22.51 19.74 -0.53
CA PRO A 103 23.24 19.65 0.71
C PRO A 103 22.31 19.52 1.92
N LEU A 104 22.69 18.65 2.86
CA LEU A 104 22.10 18.52 4.20
C LEU A 104 23.23 18.55 5.22
N LYS A 105 23.00 19.20 6.36
CA LYS A 105 23.96 19.17 7.48
C LYS A 105 23.93 17.77 8.11
N GLY A 106 25.06 17.31 8.64
CA GLY A 106 25.15 15.99 9.30
C GLY A 106 24.08 15.77 10.38
N ARG A 107 23.77 16.81 11.17
CA ARG A 107 22.68 16.78 12.16
C ARG A 107 21.30 16.55 11.55
N GLU A 108 21.00 17.17 10.40
CA GLU A 108 19.70 17.01 9.72
C GLU A 108 19.55 15.60 9.14
N VAL A 109 20.65 15.01 8.67
CA VAL A 109 20.69 13.62 8.21
C VAL A 109 20.44 12.67 9.39
N GLU A 110 21.16 12.86 10.50
CA GLU A 110 21.03 12.03 11.70
C GLU A 110 19.62 12.10 12.30
N GLU A 111 19.06 13.30 12.47
CA GLU A 111 17.70 13.52 12.97
C GLU A 111 16.64 12.82 12.10
N ALA A 112 16.80 12.88 10.78
CA ALA A 112 15.88 12.25 9.83
C ALA A 112 15.97 10.72 9.89
N LEU A 113 17.18 10.16 9.90
CA LEU A 113 17.38 8.71 9.99
C LEU A 113 16.92 8.14 11.34
N HIS A 114 17.08 8.91 12.42
CA HIS A 114 16.57 8.54 13.74
C HIS A 114 15.03 8.58 13.75
N SER A 115 14.43 9.56 13.08
CA SER A 115 12.97 9.67 13.01
C SER A 115 12.31 8.52 12.24
N THR A 116 13.03 7.85 11.35
CA THR A 116 12.54 6.69 10.59
C THR A 116 13.04 5.33 11.12
N GLY A 117 13.87 5.33 12.16
CA GLY A 117 14.37 4.12 12.84
C GLY A 117 15.57 3.43 12.18
N ILE A 118 16.27 4.10 11.26
CA ILE A 118 17.37 3.51 10.47
C ILE A 118 18.72 4.23 10.65
N ALA A 119 18.89 4.96 11.75
CA ALA A 119 20.15 5.67 12.05
C ALA A 119 21.38 4.73 12.04
N HIS A 120 21.22 3.49 12.48
CA HIS A 120 22.29 2.48 12.48
C HIS A 120 22.75 2.07 11.07
N LEU A 121 21.94 2.33 10.04
CA LEU A 121 22.23 2.00 8.64
C LEU A 121 22.84 3.18 7.86
N ALA A 122 23.19 4.29 8.52
CA ALA A 122 23.69 5.50 7.88
C ALA A 122 24.87 5.23 6.90
N ARG A 123 25.78 4.33 7.29
CA ARG A 123 26.95 3.93 6.49
C ARG A 123 26.75 2.66 5.67
N ALA A 124 25.60 1.99 5.81
CA ALA A 124 25.28 0.82 5.02
C ALA A 124 25.07 1.21 3.55
N GLU A 125 25.42 0.30 2.65
CA GLU A 125 25.13 0.45 1.23
C GLU A 125 23.66 0.17 0.96
N VAL A 126 23.05 1.00 0.12
CA VAL A 126 21.63 0.94 -0.23
C VAL A 126 21.23 -0.41 -0.83
N GLN A 127 22.16 -1.09 -1.50
CA GLN A 127 21.97 -2.42 -2.09
C GLN A 127 21.74 -3.54 -1.07
N HIS A 128 22.20 -3.36 0.17
CA HIS A 128 22.07 -4.35 1.23
C HIS A 128 20.84 -4.12 2.12
N LEU A 129 20.05 -3.08 1.83
CA LEU A 129 18.84 -2.78 2.57
C LEU A 129 17.69 -3.69 2.14
N SER A 130 16.88 -4.13 3.11
CA SER A 130 15.56 -4.68 2.83
C SER A 130 14.65 -3.64 2.16
N GLY A 131 13.56 -4.10 1.54
CA GLY A 131 12.57 -3.20 0.94
C GLY A 131 12.03 -2.16 1.94
N GLY A 132 11.72 -2.59 3.17
CA GLY A 132 11.24 -1.70 4.24
C GLY A 132 12.29 -0.69 4.70
N GLU A 133 13.55 -1.10 4.87
CA GLU A 133 14.64 -0.19 5.23
C GLU A 133 14.94 0.83 4.13
N PHE A 134 14.90 0.40 2.87
CA PHE A 134 15.05 1.29 1.73
C PHE A 134 13.92 2.33 1.67
N GLN A 135 12.67 1.92 1.88
CA GLN A 135 11.55 2.86 1.96
C GLN A 135 11.69 3.85 3.11
N ARG A 136 12.14 3.38 4.29
CA ARG A 136 12.46 4.26 5.43
C ARG A 136 13.58 5.25 5.09
N ALA A 137 14.58 4.86 4.30
CA ALA A 137 15.65 5.75 3.84
C ALA A 137 15.14 6.82 2.86
N LEU A 138 14.25 6.45 1.93
CA LEU A 138 13.60 7.42 1.04
C LEU A 138 12.71 8.40 1.81
N LEU A 139 11.97 7.91 2.79
CA LEU A 139 11.14 8.72 3.67
C LEU A 139 11.99 9.68 4.51
N ALA A 140 13.08 9.18 5.12
CA ALA A 140 14.04 9.99 5.87
C ALA A 140 14.56 11.14 5.00
N ARG A 141 14.95 10.84 3.76
CA ARG A 141 15.42 11.85 2.82
C ARG A 141 14.37 12.92 2.51
N ALA A 142 13.11 12.50 2.35
CA ALA A 142 12.02 13.43 2.08
C ALA A 142 11.74 14.35 3.28
N ILE A 143 11.73 13.81 4.51
CA ILE A 143 11.45 14.59 5.72
C ILE A 143 12.62 15.46 6.19
N ALA A 144 13.87 15.08 5.87
CA ALA A 144 15.07 15.84 6.26
C ALA A 144 15.03 17.31 5.80
N ARG A 145 14.32 17.59 4.71
CA ARG A 145 14.15 18.93 4.13
C ARG A 145 13.02 19.74 4.74
N LYS A 146 12.34 19.22 5.77
CA LYS A 146 11.20 19.84 6.47
C LYS A 146 10.12 20.28 5.47
N PRO A 147 9.51 19.34 4.74
CA PRO A 147 8.52 19.65 3.71
C PRO A 147 7.22 20.16 4.34
N ASP A 148 6.56 21.09 3.65
CA ASP A 148 5.19 21.50 3.95
C ASP A 148 4.18 20.48 3.42
N LEU A 149 4.49 19.87 2.28
CA LEU A 149 3.71 18.81 1.64
C LEU A 149 4.61 17.60 1.38
N LEU A 150 4.23 16.44 1.91
CA LEU A 150 4.88 15.16 1.66
C LEU A 150 4.03 14.34 0.69
N VAL A 151 4.60 13.92 -0.44
CA VAL A 151 3.91 13.09 -1.44
C VAL A 151 4.55 11.71 -1.48
N LEU A 152 3.74 10.68 -1.23
CA LEU A 152 4.17 9.29 -1.10
C LEU A 152 3.48 8.45 -2.18
N ASP A 153 4.25 8.00 -3.18
CA ASP A 153 3.74 7.24 -4.32
C ASP A 153 3.93 5.74 -4.07
N GLU A 154 2.90 5.05 -3.57
CA GLU A 154 2.93 3.63 -3.19
C GLU A 154 4.12 3.24 -2.26
N PRO A 155 4.24 3.88 -1.07
CA PRO A 155 5.41 3.75 -0.21
C PRO A 155 5.61 2.35 0.39
N VAL A 156 4.56 1.53 0.42
CA VAL A 156 4.60 0.16 0.98
C VAL A 156 4.92 -0.92 -0.06
N GLN A 157 5.09 -0.55 -1.33
CA GLN A 157 5.32 -1.55 -2.37
C GLN A 157 6.62 -2.33 -2.13
N GLY A 158 6.50 -3.67 -2.07
CA GLY A 158 7.65 -4.57 -1.86
C GLY A 158 8.11 -4.67 -0.40
N VAL A 159 7.28 -4.23 0.54
CA VAL A 159 7.46 -4.41 1.98
C VAL A 159 6.58 -5.58 2.44
N ASP A 160 6.97 -6.25 3.53
CA ASP A 160 6.18 -7.30 4.16
C ASP A 160 5.03 -6.70 5.00
N PHE A 161 3.98 -7.48 5.26
CA PHE A 161 2.77 -7.00 5.93
C PHE A 161 3.04 -6.27 7.27
N SER A 162 3.92 -6.82 8.12
CA SER A 162 4.31 -6.19 9.38
C SER A 162 5.05 -4.87 9.16
N GLY A 163 5.90 -4.80 8.14
CA GLY A 163 6.62 -3.60 7.75
C GLY A 163 5.71 -2.52 7.15
N GLU A 164 4.64 -2.91 6.45
CA GLU A 164 3.63 -1.97 5.93
C GLU A 164 2.96 -1.21 7.07
N ILE A 165 2.42 -1.92 8.07
CA ILE A 165 1.79 -1.33 9.26
C ILE A 165 2.75 -0.34 9.93
N ALA A 166 3.99 -0.79 10.17
CA ALA A 166 5.00 0.04 10.81
C ALA A 166 5.42 1.26 9.96
N LEU A 167 5.24 1.24 8.64
CA LEU A 167 5.49 2.38 7.77
C LEU A 167 4.34 3.38 7.80
N TYR A 168 3.09 2.91 7.85
CA TYR A 168 1.92 3.77 7.99
C TYR A 168 1.88 4.49 9.36
N ASP A 169 2.20 3.77 10.44
CA ASP A 169 2.36 4.38 11.77
C ASP A 169 3.44 5.47 11.76
N LEU A 170 4.53 5.22 11.05
CA LEU A 170 5.61 6.20 10.87
C LEU A 170 5.12 7.44 10.10
N ILE A 171 4.37 7.26 9.01
CA ILE A 171 3.77 8.38 8.25
C ILE A 171 2.85 9.23 9.14
N LYS A 172 2.01 8.59 9.96
CA LYS A 172 1.15 9.27 10.93
C LYS A 172 1.95 10.05 11.97
N SER A 173 3.00 9.43 12.53
CA SER A 173 3.89 10.08 13.49
C SER A 173 4.59 11.30 12.89
N ILE A 174 5.05 11.20 11.63
CA ILE A 174 5.65 12.32 10.90
C ILE A 174 4.64 13.46 10.74
N ARG A 175 3.42 13.17 10.30
CA ARG A 175 2.33 14.15 10.16
C ARG A 175 2.08 14.88 11.48
N ASN A 176 1.91 14.14 12.57
CA ASN A 176 1.61 14.68 13.90
C ASN A 176 2.74 15.55 14.45
N ARG A 177 4.01 15.18 14.21
CA ARG A 177 5.18 15.91 14.71
C ARG A 177 5.52 17.14 13.87
N THR A 178 5.32 17.09 12.55
CA THR A 178 5.76 18.14 11.62
C THR A 178 4.65 19.08 11.18
N GLY A 179 3.39 18.66 11.28
CA GLY A 179 2.23 19.41 10.77
C GLY A 179 2.20 19.54 9.24
N CYS A 180 2.99 18.74 8.51
CA CYS A 180 2.96 18.75 7.05
C CYS A 180 1.65 18.15 6.53
N GLY A 181 1.18 18.60 5.37
CA GLY A 181 0.15 17.90 4.62
C GLY A 181 0.76 16.68 3.94
N ILE A 182 0.01 15.60 3.79
CA ILE A 182 0.48 14.38 3.11
C ILE A 182 -0.47 14.01 1.98
N LEU A 183 0.08 13.81 0.79
CA LEU A 183 -0.59 13.16 -0.33
C LEU A 183 -0.09 11.72 -0.42
N LEU A 184 -0.89 10.78 0.03
CA LEU A 184 -0.59 9.36 -0.08
C LEU A 184 -1.23 8.80 -1.36
N ILE A 185 -0.52 7.94 -2.06
CA ILE A 185 -1.04 7.20 -3.20
C ILE A 185 -0.91 5.73 -2.86
N SER A 186 -2.02 5.02 -2.93
CA SER A 186 -2.03 3.59 -2.66
C SER A 186 -3.04 2.89 -3.56
N HIS A 187 -2.83 1.60 -3.76
CA HIS A 187 -3.83 0.70 -4.31
C HIS A 187 -4.32 -0.31 -3.26
N ASP A 188 -3.68 -0.35 -2.09
CA ASP A 188 -4.09 -1.16 -0.95
C ASP A 188 -5.21 -0.45 -0.20
N LEU A 189 -6.34 -1.13 -0.07
CA LEU A 189 -7.57 -0.59 0.50
C LEU A 189 -7.58 -0.70 2.03
N HIS A 190 -6.96 -1.73 2.57
CA HIS A 190 -7.10 -2.15 3.97
C HIS A 190 -6.37 -1.22 4.90
N VAL A 191 -5.21 -0.71 4.47
CA VAL A 191 -4.40 0.15 5.33
C VAL A 191 -4.73 1.64 5.19
N VAL A 192 -5.29 2.04 4.04
CA VAL A 192 -5.66 3.44 3.77
C VAL A 192 -6.82 3.90 4.67
N MET A 193 -7.72 2.99 5.03
CA MET A 193 -8.95 3.35 5.75
C MET A 193 -8.75 3.75 7.21
N ALA A 194 -7.70 3.26 7.87
CA ALA A 194 -7.42 3.62 9.26
C ALA A 194 -6.64 4.95 9.40
N GLU A 195 -5.86 5.32 8.38
CA GLU A 195 -4.78 6.30 8.53
C GLU A 195 -4.95 7.61 7.73
N THR A 196 -6.10 7.77 7.07
CA THR A 196 -6.37 8.88 6.14
C THR A 196 -7.54 9.76 6.62
N ASP A 197 -7.44 11.08 6.47
CA ASP A 197 -8.56 11.99 6.75
C ASP A 197 -9.55 12.06 5.58
N THR A 198 -9.00 12.20 4.37
CA THR A 198 -9.76 12.31 3.12
C THR A 198 -9.30 11.27 2.10
N VAL A 199 -10.19 10.40 1.64
CA VAL A 199 -9.95 9.42 0.57
C VAL A 199 -10.56 9.93 -0.73
N ILE A 200 -9.80 9.81 -1.83
CA ILE A 200 -10.21 10.19 -3.18
C ILE A 200 -10.03 8.98 -4.09
N CYS A 201 -11.13 8.49 -4.65
CA CYS A 201 -11.14 7.42 -5.63
C CYS A 201 -10.92 7.97 -7.03
N LEU A 202 -9.98 7.39 -7.76
CA LEU A 202 -9.56 7.88 -9.06
C LEU A 202 -9.58 6.76 -10.11
N ASN A 203 -10.31 6.99 -11.20
CA ASN A 203 -10.39 6.13 -12.39
C ASN A 203 -10.39 6.97 -13.68
N GLY A 204 -9.29 7.69 -13.94
CA GLY A 204 -9.21 8.72 -14.98
C GLY A 204 -9.95 10.03 -14.66
N HIS A 205 -10.85 10.00 -13.67
CA HIS A 205 -11.57 11.12 -13.07
C HIS A 205 -11.80 10.80 -11.58
N VAL A 206 -12.28 11.79 -10.81
CA VAL A 206 -12.66 11.58 -9.40
C VAL A 206 -14.02 10.89 -9.35
N CYS A 207 -14.06 9.65 -8.86
CA CYS A 207 -15.29 8.85 -8.78
C CYS A 207 -15.99 9.02 -7.42
N CYS A 208 -15.22 9.05 -6.34
CA CYS A 208 -15.71 9.26 -4.98
C CYS A 208 -14.70 10.08 -4.17
N ARG A 209 -15.20 10.85 -3.21
CA ARG A 209 -14.40 11.61 -2.24
C ARG A 209 -15.12 11.66 -0.91
N GLY A 210 -14.39 11.47 0.19
CA GLY A 210 -14.95 11.59 1.52
C GLY A 210 -14.03 11.03 2.59
N THR A 211 -14.54 10.88 3.80
CA THR A 211 -13.83 10.14 4.84
C THR A 211 -13.78 8.65 4.46
N PRO A 212 -12.85 7.87 5.02
CA PRO A 212 -12.79 6.42 4.80
C PRO A 212 -14.14 5.70 4.96
N GLN A 213 -14.92 6.09 5.97
CA GLN A 213 -16.23 5.49 6.27
C GLN A 213 -17.29 5.82 5.21
N MET A 214 -17.26 7.04 4.65
CA MET A 214 -18.18 7.41 3.55
C MET A 214 -17.80 6.71 2.25
N VAL A 215 -16.51 6.61 1.97
CA VAL A 215 -16.01 6.00 0.73
C VAL A 215 -16.21 4.48 0.73
N SER A 216 -16.04 3.80 1.87
CA SER A 216 -16.25 2.34 1.98
C SER A 216 -17.69 1.92 1.63
N GLN A 217 -18.67 2.79 1.89
CA GLN A 217 -20.09 2.55 1.64
C GLN A 217 -20.55 3.01 0.25
N SER A 218 -19.69 3.67 -0.52
CA SER A 218 -20.05 4.21 -1.85
C SER A 218 -20.20 3.07 -2.88
N PRO A 219 -21.29 3.06 -3.67
CA PRO A 219 -21.46 2.12 -4.78
C PRO A 219 -20.34 2.20 -5.83
N GLU A 220 -19.79 3.38 -6.07
CA GLU A 220 -18.69 3.62 -7.01
C GLU A 220 -17.40 2.93 -6.54
N TYR A 221 -17.13 2.99 -5.23
CA TYR A 221 -16.02 2.25 -4.63
C TYR A 221 -16.19 0.74 -4.78
N LEU A 222 -17.38 0.20 -4.47
CA LEU A 222 -17.68 -1.22 -4.63
C LEU A 222 -17.56 -1.69 -6.09
N LYS A 223 -17.94 -0.84 -7.06
CA LYS A 223 -17.77 -1.14 -8.50
C LYS A 223 -16.30 -1.15 -8.93
N LEU A 224 -15.48 -0.26 -8.39
CA LEU A 224 -14.05 -0.16 -8.74
C LEU A 224 -13.23 -1.30 -8.14
N PHE A 225 -13.61 -1.80 -6.96
CA PHE A 225 -12.78 -2.74 -6.20
C PHE A 225 -13.42 -4.13 -5.99
N GLY A 226 -14.69 -4.32 -6.36
CA GLY A 226 -15.37 -5.62 -6.38
C GLY A 226 -15.56 -6.28 -5.01
N SER A 227 -16.05 -7.52 -5.01
CA SER A 227 -16.37 -8.34 -3.82
C SER A 227 -15.17 -8.65 -2.90
N ARG A 228 -13.93 -8.46 -3.37
CA ARG A 228 -12.72 -8.52 -2.52
C ARG A 228 -12.68 -7.40 -1.49
N ALA A 229 -13.18 -6.21 -1.81
CA ALA A 229 -13.24 -5.11 -0.85
C ALA A 229 -14.31 -5.35 0.23
N ALA A 230 -15.46 -5.90 -0.15
CA ALA A 230 -16.57 -6.18 0.76
C ALA A 230 -16.25 -7.27 1.80
N GLN A 231 -15.56 -8.35 1.40
CA GLN A 231 -15.18 -9.43 2.32
C GLN A 231 -14.12 -8.98 3.34
N THR A 232 -13.17 -8.13 2.97
CA THR A 232 -12.17 -7.65 3.95
C THR A 232 -12.63 -6.46 4.77
N LEU A 233 -13.58 -5.66 4.26
CA LEU A 233 -14.31 -4.67 5.06
C LEU A 233 -15.19 -5.35 6.13
N ALA A 234 -15.78 -6.50 5.81
CA ALA A 234 -16.54 -7.29 6.79
C ALA A 234 -15.64 -7.78 7.94
N VAL A 235 -14.41 -8.22 7.64
CA VAL A 235 -13.43 -8.62 8.68
C VAL A 235 -13.04 -7.45 9.61
N TYR A 236 -13.00 -6.22 9.09
CA TYR A 236 -12.62 -5.03 9.87
C TYR A 236 -13.80 -4.34 10.57
N SER A 237 -15.02 -4.53 10.06
CA SER A 237 -16.27 -4.03 10.66
C SER A 237 -16.84 -4.97 11.73
N HIS A 238 -16.17 -6.06 12.06
CA HIS A 238 -16.44 -6.72 13.33
C HIS A 238 -15.97 -5.76 14.42
N ASP A 239 -16.89 -4.94 14.92
CA ASP A 239 -16.76 -4.30 16.21
C ASP A 239 -16.26 -5.39 17.16
N HIS A 240 -15.04 -5.27 17.66
CA HIS A 240 -14.51 -6.20 18.65
C HIS A 240 -15.21 -5.91 19.97
N ASP A 241 -16.48 -6.30 20.05
CA ASP A 241 -17.25 -6.36 21.28
C ASP A 241 -16.92 -7.65 22.05
N HIS A 242 -16.01 -8.49 21.54
CA HIS A 242 -15.68 -9.77 22.14
C HIS A 242 -14.20 -9.99 22.41
N THR A 243 -13.91 -10.79 23.43
CA THR A 243 -12.58 -11.19 23.87
C THR A 243 -12.39 -12.69 23.71
N HIS A 244 -11.30 -13.12 23.06
CA HIS A 244 -10.95 -14.53 22.95
C HIS A 244 -10.30 -15.04 24.24
N LEU A 245 -10.78 -16.18 24.73
CA LEU A 245 -10.21 -16.90 25.85
C LEU A 245 -9.07 -17.81 25.38
N PRO A 246 -8.11 -18.15 26.27
CA PRO A 246 -6.98 -19.02 25.94
C PRO A 246 -7.37 -20.43 25.47
N ASP A 247 -8.62 -20.83 25.69
CA ASP A 247 -9.20 -22.10 25.28
C ASP A 247 -9.92 -22.03 23.91
N GLY A 248 -9.85 -20.89 23.22
CA GLY A 248 -10.44 -20.66 21.90
C GLY A 248 -11.89 -20.18 21.92
N ARG A 249 -12.53 -20.04 23.09
CA ARG A 249 -13.90 -19.51 23.19
C ARG A 249 -13.95 -17.99 23.09
N VAL A 250 -15.07 -17.47 22.63
CA VAL A 250 -15.32 -16.04 22.43
C VAL A 250 -16.23 -15.53 23.54
N ARG A 251 -15.83 -14.46 24.24
CA ARG A 251 -16.66 -13.78 25.25
C ARG A 251 -17.18 -12.47 24.67
N HIS A 252 -18.48 -12.34 24.47
CA HIS A 252 -19.14 -11.14 23.92
C HIS A 252 -19.30 -10.04 24.98
N ALA A 253 -19.64 -8.82 24.54
CA ALA A 253 -19.79 -7.65 25.41
C ALA A 253 -20.94 -7.77 26.41
N ASP A 254 -21.94 -8.61 26.11
CA ASP A 254 -23.04 -8.96 27.00
C ASP A 254 -22.65 -10.00 28.09
N GLY A 255 -21.40 -10.49 28.05
CA GLY A 255 -20.88 -11.50 28.97
C GLY A 255 -21.14 -12.95 28.56
N SER A 256 -21.82 -13.19 27.44
CA SER A 256 -22.04 -14.54 26.90
C SER A 256 -20.76 -15.14 26.34
N ILE A 257 -20.65 -16.48 26.36
CA ILE A 257 -19.48 -17.21 25.85
C ILE A 257 -19.94 -18.17 24.76
N THR A 258 -19.43 -18.02 23.53
CA THR A 258 -19.73 -18.88 22.38
C THR A 258 -18.44 -19.49 21.80
N GLN A 259 -18.58 -20.53 20.98
CA GLN A 259 -17.44 -21.11 20.23
C GLN A 259 -17.11 -20.33 18.95
N TYR A 260 -18.00 -19.46 18.49
CA TYR A 260 -17.89 -18.73 17.23
C TYR A 260 -18.15 -17.25 17.44
N CYS A 261 -17.56 -16.39 16.61
CA CYS A 261 -17.65 -14.94 16.73
C CYS A 261 -19.05 -14.38 16.41
N HIS A 262 -19.97 -15.18 15.87
CA HIS A 262 -21.35 -14.80 15.59
C HIS A 262 -22.34 -15.61 16.44
N PRO A 263 -23.28 -14.95 17.14
CA PRO A 263 -24.37 -15.64 17.84
C PRO A 263 -25.28 -16.45 16.91
N ASP A 264 -25.36 -16.08 15.62
CA ASP A 264 -26.29 -16.64 14.64
C ASP A 264 -25.71 -17.79 13.78
N ASP A 265 -24.43 -18.17 13.94
CA ASP A 265 -23.84 -19.30 13.20
C ASP A 265 -24.23 -20.68 13.76
N GLY A 266 -25.25 -20.72 14.62
CA GLY A 266 -25.66 -21.87 15.41
C GLY A 266 -26.96 -22.55 14.98
N HIS A 267 -27.26 -22.73 13.68
CA HIS A 267 -28.39 -23.58 13.26
C HIS A 267 -28.16 -24.33 11.93
N HIS A 268 -27.47 -25.47 11.99
CA HIS A 268 -27.76 -26.63 11.12
C HIS A 268 -27.50 -27.93 11.90
N HIS A 269 -28.38 -28.24 12.86
CA HIS A 269 -28.61 -29.62 13.27
C HIS A 269 -29.86 -30.12 12.55
N GLY A 270 -29.67 -31.10 11.68
CA GLY A 270 -30.72 -31.97 11.17
C GLY A 270 -30.17 -33.39 11.19
N ASP A 271 -30.46 -34.11 12.27
CA ASP A 271 -30.26 -35.55 12.39
C ASP A 271 -30.95 -36.28 11.23
N HIS A 272 -30.19 -37.12 10.53
CA HIS A 272 -30.75 -38.29 9.85
C HIS A 272 -29.77 -39.45 9.98
N ASP A 273 -30.02 -40.26 11.01
CA ASP A 273 -29.65 -41.67 11.06
C ASP A 273 -30.15 -42.37 9.79
N HIS A 274 -29.23 -42.94 9.01
CA HIS A 274 -29.54 -44.05 8.11
C HIS A 274 -28.34 -45.00 8.02
N ASP A 275 -28.46 -46.10 8.77
CA ASP A 275 -27.90 -47.41 8.44
C ASP A 275 -28.16 -47.73 6.97
N HIS A 276 -27.11 -48.02 6.19
CA HIS A 276 -27.20 -48.90 5.03
C HIS A 276 -25.84 -49.57 4.76
N ASP A 277 -25.78 -50.85 5.10
CA ASP A 277 -25.02 -51.87 4.39
C ASP A 277 -25.14 -51.67 2.87
N HIS A 278 -24.03 -51.73 2.13
CA HIS A 278 -23.91 -52.52 0.90
C HIS A 278 -22.45 -52.54 0.43
N ALA A 279 -21.86 -53.73 0.50
CA ALA A 279 -20.67 -54.12 -0.23
C ALA A 279 -20.95 -54.18 -1.73
N HIS A 280 -20.06 -53.62 -2.56
CA HIS A 280 -19.82 -54.08 -3.93
C HIS A 280 -18.36 -53.81 -4.33
N ASP A 281 -17.62 -54.90 -4.48
CA ASP A 281 -16.41 -55.00 -5.31
C ASP A 281 -16.75 -54.65 -6.77
N HIS A 282 -15.81 -54.01 -7.47
CA HIS A 282 -15.24 -54.54 -8.72
C HIS A 282 -14.09 -53.68 -9.28
N ALA A 283 -12.92 -54.32 -9.32
CA ALA A 283 -11.97 -54.44 -10.44
C ALA A 283 -11.26 -53.20 -11.01
N GLY A 284 -9.92 -53.29 -11.02
CA GLY A 284 -9.00 -52.28 -11.50
C GLY A 284 -8.91 -52.14 -13.02
N HIS A 285 -8.32 -51.02 -13.44
CA HIS A 285 -7.79 -50.84 -14.79
C HIS A 285 -6.35 -50.36 -14.74
N VAL A 286 -5.50 -51.13 -15.43
CA VAL A 286 -4.07 -50.92 -15.66
C VAL A 286 -3.90 -49.98 -16.84
N HIS A 287 -3.08 -48.94 -16.71
CA HIS A 287 -2.70 -48.07 -17.83
C HIS A 287 -1.44 -48.61 -18.53
N GLY A 288 -1.57 -48.96 -19.81
CA GLY A 288 -0.48 -49.32 -20.71
C GLY A 288 0.20 -48.11 -21.39
N PRO A 289 1.30 -48.32 -22.14
CA PRO A 289 2.34 -47.32 -22.36
C PRO A 289 2.08 -46.29 -23.49
N ASP A 290 0.82 -45.99 -23.85
CA ASP A 290 0.49 -45.00 -24.90
C ASP A 290 -0.68 -44.07 -24.51
N CYS A 291 -0.61 -43.48 -23.30
CA CYS A 291 -1.53 -42.42 -22.90
C CYS A 291 -0.84 -41.04 -23.01
N GLY A 292 -1.06 -40.36 -24.13
CA GLY A 292 -0.55 -39.02 -24.42
C GLY A 292 -1.32 -37.90 -23.72
N CYS A 293 -1.22 -37.81 -22.38
CA CYS A 293 -1.64 -36.63 -21.62
C CYS A 293 -0.42 -36.00 -20.93
N GLY A 294 0.39 -35.28 -21.73
CA GLY A 294 1.50 -34.51 -21.21
C GLY A 294 1.03 -33.26 -20.48
N HIS A 295 1.35 -33.16 -19.18
CA HIS A 295 1.66 -31.88 -18.55
C HIS A 295 2.76 -32.07 -17.50
N LYS A 296 3.98 -31.67 -17.88
CA LYS A 296 5.16 -31.56 -17.02
C LYS A 296 4.97 -30.41 -16.02
N SER A 297 4.92 -30.73 -14.73
CA SER A 297 5.18 -29.78 -13.63
C SER A 297 6.60 -29.97 -13.10
N ARG A 298 7.45 -29.00 -13.49
CA ARG A 298 8.41 -28.24 -12.67
C ARG A 298 9.09 -28.94 -11.46
N LEU A 299 10.38 -29.23 -11.65
CA LEU A 299 11.37 -29.58 -10.61
C LEU A 299 11.70 -28.37 -9.71
N GLN A 300 11.58 -28.55 -8.39
CA GLN A 300 12.46 -27.98 -7.35
C GLN A 300 13.77 -28.80 -7.40
N GLY A 301 14.97 -28.23 -7.34
CA GLY A 301 15.56 -27.66 -6.13
C GLY A 301 16.74 -28.54 -5.70
N PHE A 302 17.95 -28.03 -5.92
CA PHE A 302 19.27 -28.34 -5.34
C PHE A 302 19.34 -29.40 -4.23
N ASP A 303 20.26 -30.38 -4.34
CA ASP A 303 21.56 -30.30 -3.63
C ASP A 303 22.54 -31.46 -3.97
N LYS A 304 23.82 -31.07 -4.00
CA LYS A 304 25.04 -31.78 -3.55
C LYS A 304 25.73 -32.88 -4.37
N GLN A 305 27.06 -32.64 -4.47
CA GLN A 305 28.21 -33.54 -4.56
C GLN A 305 28.37 -34.28 -5.90
N GLY A 306 29.51 -34.30 -6.58
CA GLY A 306 30.91 -34.11 -6.21
C GLY A 306 31.71 -35.12 -7.04
N SER A 307 32.93 -34.75 -7.46
CA SER A 307 33.88 -35.52 -8.32
C SER A 307 33.43 -35.68 -9.79
N ASP A 308 34.26 -35.63 -10.82
CA ASP A 308 35.69 -35.86 -10.87
C ASP A 308 36.33 -35.21 -12.12
N THR A 309 37.62 -34.98 -12.00
CA THR A 309 38.57 -34.43 -12.98
C THR A 309 38.63 -35.14 -14.34
N LYS A 310 38.83 -34.37 -15.43
CA LYS A 310 39.79 -34.62 -16.54
C LYS A 310 39.70 -33.47 -17.57
N GLU A 311 40.72 -32.62 -17.72
CA GLU A 311 41.98 -32.82 -18.46
C GLU A 311 41.94 -32.16 -19.86
N THR A 312 42.48 -30.94 -19.92
CA THR A 312 43.38 -30.37 -20.95
C THR A 312 43.30 -30.81 -22.42
N ARG A 313 42.94 -29.88 -23.32
CA ARG A 313 43.78 -29.27 -24.40
C ARG A 313 42.97 -28.89 -25.66
N ARG A 314 43.27 -27.67 -26.17
CA ARG A 314 43.37 -27.20 -27.57
C ARG A 314 42.15 -27.47 -28.48
N VAL A 315 41.59 -26.50 -29.17
CA VAL A 315 42.18 -25.52 -30.12
C VAL A 315 41.39 -24.23 -30.08
#